data_AF-A0A1B6LWA6-F1
#
_entry.id   AF-A0A1B6LWA6-F1
#
_cell.length_a   1.000
_cell.length_b   1.000
_cell.length_c   1.000
_cell.angle_alpha   90.00
_cell.angle_beta   90.00
_cell.angle_gamma   90.00
#
_symmetry.space_group_name_H-M   'P 1'
#
loop_
_entity.id
_entity.type
_entity.pdbx_description
1 polymer ?
#
loop_
_entity_poly.entity_id
_entity_poly.type
_entity_poly.pdbx_seq_one_letter_code
_entity_poly.pdbx_strand_id
1 'polypeptide(L)'
;MQYAEGKVETWMSGVLVEMRVTNRFLTKKAIFDYGKVRRPRTDWILDFQGMICLGADNVWWTAEVENVFVKIKQGQKRAMKDYLLQMNRQLDELVVKVRSDLTKNDRKKLNALLIIDVHARDIIEGFVRDSIMEAEEF
;
A
#
# COMPACT_ATOMS: atom_id res chain seq x y z
N MET A 1 -26.48 19.66 -9.70
CA MET A 1 -25.58 19.33 -10.82
C MET A 1 -24.83 20.59 -11.19
N GLN A 2 -23.51 20.55 -11.21
CA GLN A 2 -22.69 21.67 -11.69
C GLN A 2 -22.49 21.44 -13.19
N TYR A 3 -23.04 22.31 -14.03
CA TYR A 3 -22.95 22.18 -15.48
C TYR A 3 -21.58 22.68 -15.97
N ALA A 4 -21.13 22.18 -17.12
CA ALA A 4 -19.95 22.72 -17.78
C ALA A 4 -20.28 24.14 -18.29
N GLU A 5 -19.56 25.14 -17.79
CA GLU A 5 -19.75 26.55 -18.16
C GLU A 5 -18.49 27.10 -18.86
N GLY A 6 -18.69 27.99 -19.83
CA GLY A 6 -17.62 28.61 -20.59
C GLY A 6 -17.07 27.72 -21.72
N LYS A 7 -15.86 28.06 -22.22
CA LYS A 7 -15.18 27.29 -23.27
C LYS A 7 -14.83 25.90 -22.75
N VAL A 8 -15.09 24.87 -23.55
CA VAL A 8 -14.89 23.46 -23.18
C VAL A 8 -13.46 23.21 -22.69
N GLU A 9 -12.46 23.81 -23.33
CA GLU A 9 -11.05 23.66 -22.98
C GLU A 9 -10.74 24.24 -21.60
N THR A 10 -11.36 25.37 -21.25
CA THR A 10 -11.21 25.99 -19.92
C THR A 10 -11.84 25.11 -18.85
N TRP A 11 -13.05 24.60 -19.09
CA TRP A 11 -13.72 23.70 -18.15
C TRP A 11 -12.95 22.39 -17.97
N MET A 12 -12.52 21.74 -19.07
CA MET A 12 -11.73 20.51 -19.02
C MET A 12 -10.40 20.72 -18.31
N SER A 13 -9.75 21.87 -18.49
CA SER A 13 -8.53 22.21 -17.77
C SER A 13 -8.78 22.35 -16.27
N GLY A 14 -9.89 22.98 -15.88
CA GLY A 14 -10.33 23.04 -14.49
C GLY A 14 -10.56 21.66 -13.88
N VAL A 15 -11.28 20.78 -14.58
CA VAL A 15 -11.50 19.39 -14.15
C VAL A 15 -10.17 18.65 -13.96
N LEU A 16 -9.22 18.80 -14.90
CA LEU A 16 -7.90 18.17 -14.79
C LEU A 16 -7.12 18.68 -13.56
N VAL A 17 -7.17 19.97 -13.28
CA VAL A 17 -6.54 20.55 -12.07
C VAL A 17 -7.17 19.94 -10.82
N GLU A 18 -8.49 19.91 -10.74
CA GLU A 18 -9.20 19.35 -9.57
C GLU A 18 -8.94 17.85 -9.40
N MET A 19 -8.85 17.08 -10.48
CA MET A 19 -8.44 15.67 -10.43
C MET A 19 -7.05 15.51 -9.80
N ARG A 20 -6.07 16.34 -10.18
CA ARG A 20 -4.71 16.30 -9.63
C ARG A 20 -4.68 16.69 -8.16
N VAL A 21 -5.39 17.76 -7.78
CA VAL A 21 -5.50 18.22 -6.39
C VAL A 21 -6.13 17.14 -5.52
N THR A 22 -7.26 16.59 -5.97
CA THR A 22 -8.01 15.55 -5.27
C THR A 22 -7.18 14.28 -5.10
N ASN A 23 -6.55 13.77 -6.16
CA ASN A 23 -5.67 12.60 -6.07
C ASN A 23 -4.50 12.84 -5.11
N ARG A 24 -3.85 14.00 -5.17
CA ARG A 24 -2.75 14.32 -4.25
C ARG A 24 -3.21 14.36 -2.79
N PHE A 25 -4.38 14.93 -2.52
CA PHE A 25 -4.95 14.98 -1.19
C PHE A 25 -5.30 13.59 -0.67
N LEU A 26 -6.04 12.80 -1.46
CA LEU A 26 -6.47 11.46 -1.07
C LEU A 26 -5.28 10.50 -0.89
N THR A 27 -4.24 10.59 -1.72
CA THR A 27 -3.02 9.80 -1.53
C THR A 27 -2.33 10.12 -0.21
N LYS A 28 -2.16 11.40 0.12
CA LYS A 28 -1.58 11.79 1.42
C LYS A 28 -2.43 11.32 2.59
N LYS A 29 -3.75 11.44 2.46
CA LYS A 29 -4.69 10.97 3.48
C LYS A 29 -4.60 9.45 3.67
N ALA A 30 -4.54 8.68 2.60
CA ALA A 30 -4.43 7.22 2.66
C ALA A 30 -3.15 6.78 3.39
N ILE A 31 -2.01 7.40 3.05
CA ILE A 31 -0.72 7.15 3.71
C ILE A 31 -0.80 7.48 5.21
N PHE A 32 -1.34 8.66 5.55
CA PHE A 32 -1.46 9.10 6.94
C PHE A 32 -2.39 8.19 7.74
N ASP A 33 -3.57 7.87 7.20
CA ASP A 33 -4.59 7.07 7.88
C ASP A 33 -4.10 5.65 8.15
N TYR A 34 -3.33 5.04 7.24
CA TYR A 34 -2.79 3.70 7.45
C TYR A 34 -1.93 3.62 8.71
N GLY A 35 -1.05 4.61 8.92
CA GLY A 35 -0.16 4.63 10.08
C GLY A 35 -0.77 5.19 11.37
N LYS A 36 -1.87 5.95 11.30
CA LYS A 36 -2.45 6.67 12.45
C LYS A 36 -3.76 6.08 12.96
N VAL A 37 -4.59 5.56 12.07
CA VAL A 37 -5.91 5.05 12.45
C VAL A 37 -5.78 3.57 12.77
N ARG A 38 -6.04 3.18 14.02
CA ARG A 38 -5.92 1.78 14.45
C ARG A 38 -7.10 0.97 13.92
N ARG A 39 -6.91 0.29 12.79
CA ARG A 39 -7.90 -0.60 12.16
C ARG A 39 -7.21 -1.68 11.30
N PRO A 40 -7.92 -2.76 10.91
CA PRO A 40 -7.38 -3.76 9.99
C PRO A 40 -6.98 -3.15 8.64
N ARG A 41 -5.85 -3.59 8.07
CA ARG A 41 -5.40 -3.16 6.72
C ARG A 41 -6.46 -3.47 5.67
N THR A 42 -7.11 -4.63 5.78
CA THR A 42 -8.17 -5.09 4.89
C THR A 42 -9.36 -4.13 4.82
N ASP A 43 -9.69 -3.46 5.93
CA ASP A 43 -10.74 -2.44 5.96
C ASP A 43 -10.22 -1.07 5.50
N TRP A 44 -8.98 -0.70 5.84
CA TRP A 44 -8.36 0.51 5.30
C TRP A 44 -8.31 0.51 3.76
N ILE A 45 -8.05 -0.64 3.12
CA ILE A 45 -8.10 -0.78 1.66
C ILE A 45 -9.49 -0.44 1.11
N LEU A 46 -10.56 -0.74 1.85
CA LEU A 46 -11.93 -0.49 1.39
C LEU A 46 -12.27 1.01 1.36
N ASP A 47 -11.64 1.82 2.21
CA ASP A 47 -11.91 3.26 2.33
C ASP A 47 -11.34 4.12 1.20
N PHE A 48 -10.38 3.60 0.44
CA PHE A 48 -9.69 4.35 -0.61
C PHE A 48 -9.77 3.65 -1.97
N GLN A 49 -9.51 4.42 -3.02
CA GLN A 49 -9.41 3.94 -4.40
C GLN A 49 -8.23 2.99 -4.53
N GLY A 50 -8.38 1.91 -5.31
CA GLY A 50 -7.34 0.87 -5.43
C GLY A 50 -5.97 1.39 -5.84
N MET A 51 -5.90 2.32 -6.81
CA MET A 51 -4.62 2.93 -7.22
C MET A 51 -3.97 3.75 -6.11
N ILE A 52 -4.77 4.39 -5.25
CA ILE A 52 -4.27 5.13 -4.09
C ILE A 52 -3.75 4.16 -3.03
N CYS A 53 -4.47 3.08 -2.75
CA CYS A 53 -4.02 2.02 -1.85
C CYS A 53 -2.69 1.45 -2.32
N LEU A 54 -2.56 1.09 -3.61
CA LEU A 54 -1.32 0.56 -4.18
C LEU A 54 -0.13 1.51 -3.98
N GLY A 55 -0.31 2.81 -4.24
CA GLY A 55 0.75 3.79 -4.04
C GLY A 55 1.12 3.95 -2.55
N ALA A 56 0.11 4.03 -1.68
CA ALA A 56 0.32 4.16 -0.23
C ALA A 56 1.00 2.93 0.37
N ASP A 57 0.65 1.74 -0.10
CA ASP A 57 1.21 0.48 0.36
C ASP A 57 2.69 0.34 -0.02
N ASN A 58 3.08 0.76 -1.23
CA ASN A 58 4.49 0.85 -1.62
C ASN A 58 5.28 1.83 -0.73
N VAL A 59 4.70 2.98 -0.37
CA VAL A 59 5.36 3.93 0.55
C VAL A 59 5.61 3.28 1.91
N TRP A 60 4.62 2.57 2.45
CA TRP A 60 4.75 1.90 3.75
C TRP A 60 5.70 0.71 3.70
N TRP A 61 5.63 -0.12 2.67
CA TRP A 61 6.56 -1.24 2.51
C TRP A 61 8.02 -0.77 2.48
N THR A 62 8.33 0.27 1.70
CA THR A 62 9.69 0.86 1.66
C THR A 62 10.13 1.34 3.05
N ALA A 63 9.28 2.11 3.74
CA ALA A 63 9.59 2.62 5.07
C ALA A 63 9.77 1.48 6.12
N GLU A 64 8.97 0.43 6.03
CA GLU A 64 9.06 -0.73 6.92
C GLU A 64 10.35 -1.53 6.69
N VAL A 65 10.76 -1.71 5.42
CA VAL A 65 12.03 -2.36 5.06
C VAL A 65 13.24 -1.55 5.53
N GLU A 66 13.25 -0.23 5.31
CA GLU A 66 14.30 0.66 5.84
C GLU A 66 14.40 0.54 7.37
N ASN A 67 13.27 0.53 8.07
CA ASN A 67 13.22 0.37 9.52
C ASN A 67 13.73 -1.02 9.97
N VAL A 68 13.49 -2.08 9.19
CA VAL A 68 14.06 -3.40 9.45
C VAL A 68 15.59 -3.37 9.38
N PHE A 69 16.17 -2.71 8.37
CA PHE A 69 17.62 -2.54 8.28
C PHE A 69 18.17 -1.73 9.47
N VAL A 70 17.49 -0.67 9.89
CA VAL A 70 17.86 0.09 11.11
C VAL A 70 17.86 -0.81 12.35
N LYS A 71 16.84 -1.65 12.54
CA LYS A 71 16.76 -2.60 13.66
C LYS A 71 17.90 -3.62 13.63
N ILE A 72 18.27 -4.10 12.45
CA ILE A 72 19.41 -5.01 12.26
C ILE A 72 20.70 -4.33 12.72
N LYS A 73 20.96 -3.09 12.27
CA LYS A 73 22.12 -2.28 12.69
C LYS A 73 22.16 -2.03 14.21
N GLN A 74 21.00 -1.97 14.86
CA GLN A 74 20.85 -1.87 16.32
C GLN A 74 21.00 -3.22 17.06
N GLY A 75 21.31 -4.31 16.35
CA GLY A 75 21.57 -5.63 16.94
C GLY A 75 20.39 -6.61 16.89
N GLN A 76 19.22 -6.22 16.35
CA GLN A 76 18.08 -7.11 16.18
C GLN A 76 18.24 -7.98 14.91
N LYS A 77 19.17 -8.94 14.95
CA LYS A 77 19.54 -9.79 13.81
C LYS A 77 18.38 -10.59 13.19
N ARG A 78 17.26 -10.75 13.90
CA ARG A 78 16.07 -11.47 13.44
C ARG A 78 15.02 -10.59 12.78
N ALA A 79 15.21 -9.27 12.74
CA ALA A 79 14.19 -8.33 12.31
C ALA A 79 13.64 -8.61 10.89
N MET A 80 14.49 -9.03 9.94
CA MET A 80 14.04 -9.39 8.59
C MET A 80 13.13 -10.62 8.59
N LYS A 81 13.48 -11.65 9.36
CA LYS A 81 12.67 -12.86 9.51
C LYS A 81 11.34 -12.59 10.20
N ASP A 82 11.36 -11.71 11.21
CA ASP A 82 10.14 -11.32 11.93
C ASP A 82 9.22 -10.47 11.04
N TYR A 83 9.79 -9.62 10.17
CA TYR A 83 9.03 -8.87 9.17
C TYR A 83 8.44 -9.77 8.09
N LEU A 84 9.19 -10.77 7.59
CA LEU A 84 8.64 -11.78 6.68
C LEU A 84 7.43 -12.51 7.29
N LEU A 85 7.49 -12.85 8.58
CA LEU A 85 6.37 -13.47 9.29
C LEU A 85 5.16 -12.53 9.39
N GLN A 86 5.39 -11.23 9.59
CA GLN A 86 4.33 -10.21 9.56
C GLN A 86 3.68 -10.13 8.17
N MET A 87 4.47 -10.06 7.09
CA MET A 87 3.94 -10.01 5.72
C MET A 87 3.09 -11.23 5.38
N ASN A 88 3.54 -12.43 5.78
CA ASN A 88 2.76 -13.67 5.59
C ASN A 88 1.39 -13.60 6.30
N ARG A 89 1.34 -13.09 7.54
CA ARG A 89 0.06 -12.91 8.26
C ARG A 89 -0.86 -11.92 7.55
N GLN A 90 -0.32 -10.80 7.06
CA GLN A 90 -1.11 -9.80 6.33
C GLN A 90 -1.65 -10.34 5.00
N LEU A 91 -0.87 -11.18 4.31
CA LEU A 91 -1.32 -11.92 3.12
C LEU A 91 -2.47 -12.87 3.45
N ASP A 92 -2.36 -13.64 4.54
CA ASP A 92 -3.42 -14.54 4.97
C ASP A 92 -4.72 -13.78 5.29
N GLU A 93 -4.63 -12.65 5.99
CA GLU A 93 -5.76 -11.77 6.27
C GLU A 93 -6.43 -11.24 4.98
N LEU A 94 -5.63 -10.83 3.99
CA LEU A 94 -6.15 -10.42 2.69
C LEU A 94 -6.85 -11.55 1.96
N VAL A 95 -6.25 -12.75 1.94
CA VAL A 95 -6.82 -13.94 1.30
C VAL A 95 -8.16 -14.29 1.93
N VAL A 96 -8.28 -14.21 3.26
CA VAL A 96 -9.56 -14.38 3.97
C VAL A 96 -10.55 -13.30 3.57
N LYS A 97 -10.16 -12.02 3.54
CA LYS A 97 -11.04 -10.91 3.15
C LYS A 97 -11.52 -11.06 1.71
N VAL A 98 -10.66 -11.43 0.78
CA VAL A 98 -11.01 -11.65 -0.64
C VAL A 98 -12.09 -12.72 -0.79
N ARG A 99 -12.18 -13.70 0.11
CA ARG A 99 -13.20 -14.77 0.08
C ARG A 99 -14.53 -14.38 0.75
N SER A 100 -14.56 -13.28 1.49
CA SER A 100 -15.79 -12.76 2.10
C SER A 100 -16.78 -12.21 1.06
N ASP A 101 -17.97 -11.83 1.51
CA ASP A 101 -18.94 -11.16 0.66
C ASP A 101 -18.47 -9.72 0.36
N LEU A 102 -18.30 -9.42 -0.92
CA LEU A 102 -17.69 -8.19 -1.41
C LEU A 102 -18.31 -7.83 -2.75
N THR A 103 -18.41 -6.53 -3.02
CA THR A 103 -18.76 -6.06 -4.36
C THR A 103 -17.73 -6.57 -5.38
N LYS A 104 -18.15 -6.70 -6.65
CA LYS A 104 -17.22 -7.09 -7.74
C LYS A 104 -16.03 -6.13 -7.83
N ASN A 105 -16.22 -4.85 -7.52
CA ASN A 105 -15.16 -3.85 -7.57
C ASN A 105 -14.19 -3.98 -6.40
N ASP A 106 -14.69 -4.17 -5.19
CA ASP A 106 -13.82 -4.34 -4.00
C ASP A 106 -13.00 -5.62 -4.06
N ARG A 107 -13.59 -6.71 -4.59
CA ARG A 107 -12.85 -7.96 -4.81
C ARG A 107 -11.73 -7.77 -5.83
N LYS A 108 -11.98 -7.05 -6.94
CA LYS A 108 -10.93 -6.72 -7.92
C LYS A 108 -9.83 -5.86 -7.30
N LYS A 109 -10.20 -4.87 -6.48
CA LYS A 109 -9.26 -4.02 -5.75
C LYS A 109 -8.35 -4.85 -4.84
N LEU A 110 -8.93 -5.68 -3.97
CA LEU A 110 -8.16 -6.54 -3.05
C LEU A 110 -7.29 -7.56 -3.80
N ASN A 111 -7.77 -8.15 -4.90
CA ASN A 111 -6.96 -9.05 -5.72
C ASN A 111 -5.73 -8.35 -6.33
N ALA A 112 -5.87 -7.09 -6.77
CA ALA A 112 -4.75 -6.34 -7.32
C ALA A 112 -3.67 -6.06 -6.26
N LEU A 113 -4.09 -5.68 -5.04
CA LEU A 113 -3.18 -5.51 -3.90
C LEU A 113 -2.52 -6.84 -3.51
N LEU A 114 -3.28 -7.93 -3.44
CA LEU A 114 -2.75 -9.26 -3.11
C LEU A 114 -1.62 -9.69 -4.05
N ILE A 115 -1.70 -9.39 -5.35
CA ILE A 115 -0.64 -9.71 -6.32
C ILE A 115 0.65 -8.93 -5.98
N ILE A 116 0.53 -7.63 -5.69
CA ILE A 116 1.69 -6.79 -5.35
C ILE A 116 2.30 -7.23 -4.01
N ASP A 117 1.48 -7.53 -3.01
CA ASP A 117 1.95 -8.00 -1.71
C ASP A 117 2.73 -9.32 -1.79
N VAL A 118 2.31 -10.25 -2.66
CA VAL A 118 3.05 -11.49 -2.90
C VAL A 118 4.44 -11.18 -3.45
N HIS A 119 4.55 -10.29 -4.45
CA HIS A 119 5.85 -9.89 -4.97
C HIS A 119 6.73 -9.20 -3.92
N ALA A 120 6.14 -8.29 -3.14
CA ALA A 120 6.83 -7.61 -2.05
C ALA A 120 7.35 -8.60 -0.99
N ARG A 121 6.54 -9.61 -0.63
CA ARG A 121 6.92 -10.68 0.31
C ARG A 121 8.03 -11.54 -0.25
N ASP A 122 7.96 -11.92 -1.52
CA ASP A 122 8.96 -12.79 -2.17
C ASP A 122 10.34 -12.11 -2.20
N ILE A 123 10.40 -10.78 -2.33
CA ILE A 123 11.65 -10.01 -2.20
C ILE A 123 12.22 -10.17 -0.79
N ILE A 124 11.41 -10.00 0.26
CA ILE A 124 11.84 -10.13 1.66
C ILE A 124 12.23 -11.58 1.98
N GLU A 125 11.54 -12.57 1.41
CA GLU A 125 11.94 -13.97 1.49
C GLU A 125 13.33 -14.20 0.88
N GLY A 126 13.61 -13.57 -0.26
CA GLY A 126 14.95 -13.52 -0.86
C GLY A 126 15.99 -12.94 0.09
N PHE A 127 15.71 -11.79 0.70
CA PHE A 127 16.61 -11.16 1.69
C PHE A 127 16.89 -12.08 2.88
N VAL A 128 15.89 -12.79 3.39
CA VAL A 128 16.08 -13.77 4.48
C VAL A 128 16.95 -14.95 4.03
N ARG A 129 16.69 -15.49 2.83
CA ARG A 129 17.44 -16.63 2.27
C ARG A 129 18.90 -16.27 2.05
N ASP A 130 19.15 -15.11 1.47
CA ASP A 130 20.46 -14.67 1.03
C ASP A 130 21.21 -13.89 2.13
N SER A 131 20.59 -13.73 3.31
CA SER A 131 21.15 -13.03 4.48
C SER A 131 21.56 -11.58 4.18
N ILE A 132 20.70 -10.84 3.48
CA ILE A 132 20.87 -9.41 3.19
C ILE A 132 20.63 -8.61 4.48
N MET A 133 21.63 -7.84 4.90
CA MET A 133 21.65 -7.13 6.18
C MET A 133 21.78 -5.61 6.02
N GLU A 134 22.14 -5.13 4.83
CA GLU A 134 22.19 -3.71 4.50
C GLU A 134 21.40 -3.37 3.23
N ALA A 135 20.93 -2.12 3.13
CA ALA A 135 20.15 -1.67 1.99
C ALA A 135 21.00 -1.57 0.71
N GLU A 136 22.31 -1.39 0.87
CA GLU A 136 23.28 -1.28 -0.23
C GLU A 136 23.70 -2.63 -0.82
N GLU A 137 23.29 -3.75 -0.22
CA GLU A 137 23.65 -5.11 -0.64
C GLU A 137 22.73 -5.69 -1.74
N PHE A 138 21.70 -4.95 -2.18
CA PHE A 138 20.74 -5.40 -3.20
C PHE A 138 20.64 -4.47 -4.42
#